data_AF-D7LAX9-F1
#
_entry.id   AF-D7LAX9-F1
#
_cell.length_a   1.000
_cell.length_b   1.000
_cell.length_c   1.000
_cell.angle_alpha   90.00
_cell.angle_beta   90.00
_cell.angle_gamma   90.00
#
_symmetry.space_group_name_H-M   'P 1'
#
loop_
_entity.id
_entity.type
_entity.pdbx_description
1 polymer ?
#
loop_
_entity_poly.entity_id
_entity_poly.type
_entity_poly.pdbx_seq_one_letter_code
_entity_poly.pdbx_strand_id
1 'polypeptide(L)'
;MEIWVTTKIEPNTLSWGSKFFLSVDMRVLTGNGFMFSFSGASFFIDEEKKIAVVFNKGKDMMGMRNAAFIIGEDGSFKEVDFGESRNRNLEPLVCSYVPSSMQLE
;
A
#
# COMPACT_ATOMS: atom_id res chain seq x y z
N MET A 1 9.12 6.32 -3.14
CA MET A 1 7.92 5.64 -3.67
C MET A 1 7.07 6.71 -4.29
N GLU A 2 6.58 6.48 -5.50
CA GLU A 2 5.73 7.41 -6.22
C GLU A 2 4.45 6.72 -6.67
N ILE A 3 3.31 7.39 -6.50
CA ILE A 3 2.00 6.90 -6.94
C ILE A 3 1.38 7.94 -7.87
N TRP A 4 0.96 7.45 -9.03
CA TRP A 4 0.37 8.25 -10.10
C TRP A 4 -1.02 7.70 -10.39
N VAL A 5 -2.02 8.58 -10.47
CA VAL A 5 -3.40 8.21 -10.79
C VAL A 5 -3.77 8.81 -12.14
N THR A 6 -4.42 8.00 -12.99
CA THR A 6 -5.05 8.47 -14.23
C THR A 6 -6.53 8.15 -14.20
N THR A 7 -7.36 9.11 -14.59
CA THR A 7 -8.80 8.93 -14.78
C THR A 7 -9.16 8.58 -16.21
N LYS A 8 -8.18 8.64 -17.13
CA LYS A 8 -8.39 8.43 -18.56
C LYS A 8 -7.55 7.25 -19.03
N ILE A 9 -8.23 6.24 -19.58
CA ILE A 9 -7.60 5.08 -20.22
C ILE A 9 -8.22 4.99 -21.62
N GLU A 10 -7.46 5.38 -22.65
CA GLU A 10 -7.89 5.27 -24.05
C GLU A 10 -7.06 4.19 -24.77
N PRO A 11 -7.66 3.42 -25.69
CA PRO A 11 -7.06 2.22 -26.29
C PRO A 11 -5.73 2.48 -27.03
N ASN A 12 -5.47 3.70 -27.51
CA ASN A 12 -4.27 4.07 -28.26
C ASN A 12 -3.59 5.34 -27.75
N THR A 13 -4.01 5.86 -26.60
CA THR A 13 -3.41 7.06 -26.00
C THR A 13 -3.45 6.89 -24.50
N LEU A 14 -2.39 6.30 -23.95
CA LEU A 14 -2.04 6.51 -22.55
C LEU A 14 -1.53 7.94 -22.43
N SER A 15 -2.44 8.92 -22.51
CA SER A 15 -2.16 10.22 -21.94
C SER A 15 -2.15 9.97 -20.44
N TRP A 16 -0.97 9.88 -19.84
CA TRP A 16 -0.82 10.09 -18.41
C TRP A 16 -1.32 11.50 -18.13
N GLY A 17 -2.63 11.67 -17.98
CA GLY A 17 -3.24 12.82 -17.32
C GLY A 17 -2.87 12.67 -15.86
N SER A 18 -1.60 12.95 -15.58
CA SER A 18 -0.86 12.52 -14.40
C SER A 18 -1.28 13.34 -13.20
N LYS A 19 -2.33 12.89 -12.51
CA LYS A 19 -2.51 13.34 -11.12
C LYS A 19 -1.45 12.62 -10.31
N PHE A 20 -0.31 13.28 -10.14
CA PHE A 20 0.66 12.91 -9.13
C PHE A 20 -0.05 12.89 -7.79
N PHE A 21 -0.09 11.72 -7.14
CA PHE A 21 -0.81 11.55 -5.89
C PHE A 21 0.12 11.60 -4.69
N LEU A 22 1.26 10.90 -4.77
CA LEU A 22 2.18 10.76 -3.67
C LEU A 22 3.61 10.65 -4.19
N SER A 23 4.55 11.40 -3.61
CA SER A 23 5.98 11.04 -3.64
C SER A 23 6.55 11.19 -2.26
N VAL A 24 7.16 10.11 -1.80
CA VAL A 24 7.84 10.06 -0.51
C VAL A 24 9.19 9.39 -0.67
N ASP A 25 10.21 9.94 -0.01
CA ASP A 25 11.48 9.23 0.12
C ASP A 25 11.36 8.20 1.24
N MET A 26 11.13 6.94 0.83
CA MET A 26 11.01 5.84 1.78
C MET A 26 12.28 5.67 2.63
N ARG A 27 13.47 6.03 2.13
CA ARG A 27 14.70 5.93 2.91
C ARG A 27 14.70 6.88 4.11
N VAL A 28 14.05 8.03 3.97
CA VAL A 28 13.86 8.98 5.07
C VAL A 28 12.84 8.44 6.07
N LEU A 29 11.74 7.84 5.58
CA LEU A 29 10.66 7.34 6.43
C LEU A 29 10.97 6.04 7.18
N THR A 30 11.73 5.14 6.57
CA THR A 30 11.99 3.79 7.10
C THR A 30 13.45 3.53 7.42
N GLY A 31 14.33 4.50 7.15
CA GLY A 31 15.78 4.33 7.24
C GLY A 31 16.34 3.39 6.17
N ASN A 32 17.61 3.00 6.31
CA ASN A 32 18.30 2.13 5.36
C ASN A 32 17.95 0.64 5.50
N GLY A 33 17.14 0.26 6.50
CA GLY A 33 16.92 -1.14 6.87
C GLY A 33 15.67 -1.79 6.27
N PHE A 34 14.77 -1.02 5.66
CA PHE A 34 13.48 -1.54 5.21
C PHE A 34 13.01 -0.89 3.91
N MET A 35 12.65 -1.72 2.94
CA MET A 35 12.03 -1.32 1.68
C MET A 35 10.89 -2.28 1.37
N PHE A 36 9.83 -1.78 0.73
CA PHE A 36 8.71 -2.63 0.33
C PHE A 36 9.15 -3.68 -0.68
N SER A 37 8.57 -4.88 -0.55
CA SER A 37 8.79 -5.99 -1.48
C SER A 37 8.33 -5.59 -2.88
N PHE A 38 9.25 -5.56 -3.85
CA PHE A 38 8.97 -5.16 -5.23
C PHE A 38 7.93 -6.07 -5.90
N SER A 39 7.87 -7.35 -5.52
CA SER A 39 7.02 -8.37 -6.13
C SER A 39 5.77 -8.72 -5.31
N GLY A 40 5.58 -8.10 -4.14
CA GLY A 40 4.71 -8.66 -3.10
C GLY A 40 3.78 -7.69 -2.39
N ALA A 41 4.08 -6.40 -2.42
CA ALA A 41 3.26 -5.43 -1.71
C ALA A 41 1.94 -5.18 -2.46
N SER A 42 0.82 -5.30 -1.75
CA SER A 42 -0.49 -4.83 -2.22
C SER A 42 -0.83 -3.50 -1.56
N PHE A 43 -1.61 -2.64 -2.21
CA PHE A 43 -1.91 -1.33 -1.64
C PHE A 43 -3.25 -0.78 -2.12
N PHE A 44 -3.76 0.21 -1.39
CA PHE A 44 -4.82 1.10 -1.86
C PHE A 44 -4.48 2.54 -1.50
N ILE A 45 -5.19 3.47 -2.13
CA ILE A 45 -5.12 4.90 -1.82
C ILE A 45 -6.48 5.39 -1.34
N ASP A 46 -6.46 6.38 -0.46
CA ASP A 46 -7.64 7.15 -0.08
C ASP A 46 -7.39 8.59 -0.55
N GLU A 47 -8.09 9.00 -1.61
CA GLU A 47 -7.88 10.31 -2.23
C GLU A 47 -8.35 11.48 -1.36
N GLU A 48 -9.35 11.27 -0.49
CA GLU A 48 -9.87 12.31 0.40
C GLU A 48 -8.94 12.54 1.58
N LYS A 49 -8.47 11.45 2.19
CA LYS A 49 -7.51 11.50 3.30
C LYS A 49 -6.08 11.73 2.83
N LYS A 50 -5.81 11.59 1.52
CA LYS A 50 -4.50 11.75 0.89
C LYS A 50 -3.43 10.84 1.49
N ILE A 51 -3.81 9.57 1.67
CA ILE A 51 -2.92 8.52 2.18
C ILE A 51 -2.80 7.37 1.19
N ALA A 52 -1.67 6.69 1.23
CA ALA A 52 -1.50 5.34 0.69
C ALA A 52 -1.38 4.34 1.86
N VAL A 53 -2.04 3.20 1.73
CA VAL A 53 -1.93 2.09 2.68
C VAL A 53 -1.32 0.92 1.96
N VAL A 54 -0.09 0.58 2.33
CA VAL A 54 0.69 -0.52 1.73
C VAL A 54 0.70 -1.70 2.68
N PHE A 55 0.35 -2.88 2.19
CA PHE A 55 0.38 -4.14 2.93
C PHE A 55 1.64 -4.89 2.52
N ASN A 56 2.46 -5.24 3.50
CA ASN A 56 3.71 -5.99 3.29
C ASN A 56 4.06 -6.78 4.55
N LYS A 57 5.13 -7.58 4.50
CA LYS A 57 5.78 -8.04 5.73
C LYS A 57 6.25 -6.87 6.59
N GLY A 58 6.10 -7.05 7.90
CA GLY A 58 6.64 -6.18 8.93
C GLY A 58 8.17 -6.20 8.93
N LYS A 59 8.75 -5.36 9.80
CA LYS A 59 10.20 -5.21 9.94
C LYS A 59 10.86 -6.28 10.81
N ASP A 60 10.14 -7.33 11.20
CA ASP A 60 10.70 -8.39 12.05
C ASP A 60 11.76 -9.19 11.29
N MET A 61 12.82 -9.63 11.98
CA MET A 61 13.93 -10.37 11.35
C MET A 61 13.49 -11.61 10.57
N MET A 62 12.36 -12.22 10.95
CA MET A 62 11.88 -13.45 10.33
C MET A 62 10.95 -13.19 9.13
N GLY A 63 10.52 -11.95 8.91
CA GLY A 63 9.50 -11.60 7.91
C GLY A 63 8.19 -12.35 8.13
N MET A 64 7.89 -12.71 9.38
CA MET A 64 6.72 -13.51 9.72
C MET A 64 5.51 -12.65 9.99
N ARG A 65 5.66 -11.37 10.36
CA ARG A 65 4.50 -10.53 10.66
C ARG A 65 3.98 -9.84 9.42
N ASN A 66 2.67 -9.73 9.30
CA ASN A 66 2.03 -8.90 8.29
C ASN A 66 1.80 -7.51 8.89
N ALA A 67 2.02 -6.46 8.11
CA ALA A 67 1.77 -5.10 8.53
C ALA A 67 1.11 -4.28 7.42
N ALA A 68 0.37 -3.26 7.83
CA ALA A 68 -0.03 -2.15 6.98
C ALA A 68 0.82 -0.92 7.30
N PHE A 69 1.24 -0.23 6.26
CA PHE A 69 2.02 0.99 6.32
C PHE A 69 1.18 2.13 5.75
N ILE A 70 0.77 3.04 6.62
CA ILE A 70 0.00 4.23 6.28
C ILE A 70 0.99 5.36 6.01
N ILE A 71 0.90 5.94 4.82
CA ILE A 71 1.81 6.95 4.30
C ILE A 71 0.99 8.14 3.82
N GLY A 72 1.18 9.31 4.44
CA GLY A 72 0.52 10.54 4.01
C GLY A 72 1.37 11.35 3.03
N GLU A 73 0.71 12.21 2.24
CA GLU A 73 1.39 13.17 1.36
C GLU A 73 2.28 14.16 2.10
N ASP A 74 2.00 14.39 3.38
CA ASP A 74 2.76 15.26 4.29
C ASP A 74 4.04 14.59 4.83
N GLY A 75 4.32 13.35 4.42
CA GLY A 75 5.42 12.55 4.94
C GLY A 75 5.11 11.84 6.25
N SER A 76 3.85 11.84 6.71
CA SER A 76 3.44 11.01 7.84
C SER A 76 3.61 9.52 7.51
N PHE A 77 4.08 8.75 8.50
CA PHE A 77 4.34 7.33 8.35
C PHE A 77 3.93 6.59 9.62
N LYS A 78 3.07 5.57 9.46
CA LYS A 78 2.63 4.71 10.57
C LYS A 78 2.59 3.26 10.15
N GLU A 79 3.15 2.39 10.99
CA GLU A 79 3.07 0.93 10.86
C GLU A 79 1.96 0.39 11.76
N VAL A 80 1.16 -0.53 11.24
CA VAL A 80 0.07 -1.21 11.93
C VAL A 80 0.30 -2.71 11.79
N ASP A 81 0.56 -3.37 12.91
CA ASP A 81 0.80 -4.81 12.97
C ASP A 81 -0.52 -5.59 12.86
N PHE A 82 -0.58 -6.54 11.93
CA PHE A 82 -1.71 -7.48 11.77
C PHE A 82 -1.42 -8.87 12.33
N GLY A 83 -0.27 -9.03 12.98
CA GLY A 83 0.14 -10.26 13.62
C GLY A 83 0.88 -11.20 12.69
N GLU A 84 1.06 -12.43 13.18
CA GLU A 84 1.86 -13.45 12.51
C GLU A 84 1.16 -14.03 11.29
N SER A 85 1.92 -14.12 10.20
CA SER A 85 1.59 -14.92 9.03
C SER A 85 2.03 -16.36 9.26
N ARG A 86 1.15 -17.30 8.90
CA ARG A 86 1.47 -18.73 8.86
C ARG A 86 2.51 -19.09 7.80
N ASN A 87 2.75 -18.19 6.84
CA ASN A 87 3.71 -18.40 5.77
C ASN A 87 4.45 -17.08 5.47
N ARG A 88 5.77 -17.10 5.65
CA ARG A 88 6.66 -15.97 5.34
C ARG A 88 6.71 -15.62 3.85
N ASN A 89 6.41 -16.59 2.97
CA ASN A 89 6.42 -16.39 1.53
C ASN A 89 5.07 -15.88 1.00
N LEU A 90 4.02 -15.83 1.84
CA LEU A 90 2.72 -15.28 1.47
C LEU A 90 2.63 -13.84 1.93
N GLU A 91 2.56 -12.94 0.97
CA GLU A 91 2.40 -11.51 1.20
C GLU A 91 0.94 -11.18 1.53
N PRO A 92 0.70 -10.19 2.42
CA PRO A 92 -0.66 -9.76 2.71
C PRO A 92 -1.27 -9.06 1.49
N LEU A 93 -2.43 -9.58 1.05
CA LEU A 93 -3.20 -9.04 -0.07
C LEU A 93 -4.35 -8.19 0.44
N VAL A 94 -4.55 -7.03 -0.19
CA VAL A 94 -5.75 -6.22 -0.02
C VAL A 94 -6.78 -6.57 -1.09
N CYS A 95 -8.03 -6.72 -0.66
CA CYS A 95 -9.18 -6.86 -1.53
C CYS A 95 -10.14 -5.69 -1.27
N SER A 96 -10.63 -5.05 -2.33
CA SER A 96 -11.74 -4.11 -2.26
C SER A 96 -13.02 -4.88 -1.92
N TYR A 97 -13.34 -4.96 -0.64
CA TYR A 97 -14.61 -5.52 -0.20
C TYR A 97 -15.69 -4.45 -0.37
N VAL A 98 -16.54 -4.64 -1.37
CA VAL A 98 -17.85 -3.99 -1.40
C VAL A 98 -18.79 -4.94 -0.67
N PRO A 99 -19.30 -4.58 0.52
CA PRO A 99 -20.32 -5.39 1.15
C PRO A 99 -21.49 -5.47 0.18
N SER A 100 -21.79 -6.65 -0.34
CA SER A 100 -23.13 -6.87 -0.85
C SER A 100 -24.06 -6.63 0.34
N SER A 101 -25.21 -6.02 0.11
CA SER A 101 -26.28 -5.88 1.10
C SER A 101 -26.89 -7.24 1.50
N MET A 102 -26.10 -8.31 1.50
CA MET A 102 -26.47 -9.58 2.07
C MET A 102 -26.60 -9.38 3.58
N GLN A 103 -27.85 -9.39 4.05
CA GLN A 103 -28.15 -9.66 5.45
C GLN A 103 -27.44 -10.96 5.80
N LEU A 104 -26.43 -10.87 6.65
CA LEU A 104 -25.92 -12.04 7.36
C LEU A 104 -27.04 -12.41 8.34
N GLU A 105 -27.79 -13.48 8.04
CA GLU A 105 -28.68 -14.16 8.99
C GLU A 105 -27.87 -14.86 10.09
#